data_AF-A0A3M1G7L8-F1
#
_entry.id   AF-A0A3M1G7L8-F1
#
_cell.length_a   1.000
_cell.length_b   1.000
_cell.length_c   1.000
_cell.angle_alpha   90.00
_cell.angle_beta   90.00
_cell.angle_gamma   90.00
#
_symmetry.space_group_name_H-M   'P 1'
#
loop_
_entity.id
_entity.type
_entity.pdbx_description
1 polymer ?
#
loop_
_entity_poly.entity_id
_entity_poly.type
_entity_poly.pdbx_seq_one_letter_code
_entity_poly.pdbx_strand_id
1 'polypeptide(L)'
;MDWARSWKTPVLVALVLALLAGPGIMAPRVVEAQETTPTSVSFPGNYAPGINGAEWAPDDPTVQAADEDGDGVWSLTVDLPPGDYEFKAALNGTWDENYGADGQRDGPNLPL
;
A
#
# COMPACT_ATOMS: atom_id res chain seq x y z
N MET A 1 -21.79 -25.47 -2.48
CA MET A 1 -20.75 -24.93 -1.57
C MET A 1 -20.17 -23.73 -2.30
N ASP A 2 -20.86 -22.61 -2.16
CA ASP A 2 -20.73 -21.44 -2.99
C ASP A 2 -20.24 -20.30 -2.11
N TRP A 3 -18.93 -20.13 -2.06
CA TRP A 3 -18.28 -19.03 -1.34
C TRP A 3 -17.77 -18.01 -2.36
N ALA A 4 -18.74 -17.29 -2.93
CA ALA A 4 -18.66 -15.89 -3.35
C ALA A 4 -17.38 -15.40 -4.08
N ARG A 5 -17.32 -15.63 -5.40
CA ARG A 5 -16.90 -14.56 -6.32
C ARG A 5 -18.05 -13.55 -6.39
N SER A 6 -17.96 -12.48 -5.61
CA SER A 6 -18.89 -11.36 -5.68
C SER A 6 -18.11 -10.05 -5.55
N TRP A 7 -17.27 -9.76 -6.54
CA TRP A 7 -16.85 -8.39 -6.84
C TRP A 7 -18.07 -7.64 -7.38
N LYS A 8 -18.96 -7.24 -6.47
CA LYS A 8 -20.01 -6.28 -6.77
C LYS A 8 -19.36 -4.91 -6.65
N THR A 9 -19.17 -4.29 -7.81
CA THR A 9 -18.89 -2.87 -8.03
C THR A 9 -19.23 -1.98 -6.83
N PRO A 10 -18.28 -1.24 -6.25
CA PRO A 10 -18.63 -0.17 -5.32
C PRO A 10 -18.98 1.07 -6.15
N VAL A 11 -20.09 1.02 -6.88
CA VAL A 11 -20.71 2.27 -7.36
C VAL A 11 -21.74 2.66 -6.30
N LEU A 12 -21.25 3.23 -5.21
CA LEU A 12 -22.10 3.95 -4.26
C LEU A 12 -22.40 5.32 -4.87
N VAL A 13 -23.41 5.39 -5.74
CA VAL A 13 -24.06 6.66 -6.09
C VAL A 13 -25.04 6.99 -4.98
N ALA A 14 -24.61 7.78 -4.01
CA ALA A 14 -25.53 8.49 -3.12
C ALA A 14 -26.03 9.73 -3.86
N LEU A 15 -27.23 9.63 -4.46
CA LEU A 15 -27.90 10.74 -5.11
C LEU A 15 -28.57 11.62 -4.02
N VAL A 16 -27.94 12.74 -3.64
CA VAL A 16 -28.61 13.76 -2.83
C VAL A 16 -29.44 14.65 -3.76
N LEU A 17 -30.74 14.41 -3.82
CA LEU A 17 -31.72 15.32 -4.42
C LEU A 17 -31.92 16.52 -3.49
N ALA A 18 -31.10 17.56 -3.65
CA ALA A 18 -31.37 18.87 -3.08
C ALA A 18 -32.15 19.70 -4.12
N LEU A 19 -33.46 19.55 -4.14
CA LEU A 19 -34.35 20.52 -4.79
C LEU A 19 -34.49 21.72 -3.83
N LEU A 20 -33.86 22.84 -4.18
CA LEU A 20 -34.44 24.19 -4.16
C LEU A 20 -33.38 25.21 -4.58
N ALA A 21 -33.71 25.92 -5.66
CA ALA A 21 -32.98 27.05 -6.21
C ALA A 21 -32.76 28.12 -5.13
N GLY A 22 -31.53 28.31 -4.66
CA GLY A 22 -31.29 29.11 -3.46
C GLY A 22 -29.80 29.15 -3.15
N PRO A 23 -29.28 30.27 -2.62
CA PRO A 23 -28.08 30.86 -3.17
C PRO A 23 -26.82 30.09 -2.78
N GLY A 24 -26.04 29.71 -3.80
CA GLY A 24 -24.62 29.39 -3.67
C GLY A 24 -24.31 28.01 -3.11
N ILE A 25 -24.72 26.94 -3.81
CA ILE A 25 -24.21 25.60 -3.55
C ILE A 25 -22.71 25.60 -3.90
N MET A 26 -21.85 25.74 -2.88
CA MET A 26 -20.54 25.09 -2.91
C MET A 26 -20.85 23.60 -3.04
N ALA A 27 -20.82 23.10 -4.27
CA ALA A 27 -20.97 21.66 -4.50
C ALA A 27 -19.99 20.95 -3.58
N PRO A 28 -20.38 19.88 -2.87
CA PRO A 28 -19.40 19.05 -2.19
C PRO A 28 -18.39 18.66 -3.27
N ARG A 29 -17.14 19.12 -3.12
CA ARG A 29 -16.05 18.54 -3.88
C ARG A 29 -16.00 17.11 -3.39
N VAL A 30 -16.51 16.18 -4.20
CA VAL A 30 -16.18 14.78 -4.05
C VAL A 30 -14.67 14.73 -4.28
N VAL A 31 -13.90 14.81 -3.20
CA VAL A 31 -12.49 14.46 -3.22
C VAL A 31 -12.51 12.95 -3.28
N GLU A 32 -12.51 12.45 -4.51
CA GLU A 32 -12.37 11.04 -4.78
C GLU A 32 -11.03 10.60 -4.19
N ALA A 33 -11.06 9.70 -3.21
CA ALA A 33 -9.85 9.06 -2.73
C ALA A 33 -9.33 8.23 -3.91
N GLN A 34 -8.27 8.72 -4.55
CA GLN A 34 -7.59 8.00 -5.60
C GLN A 34 -6.91 6.78 -4.95
N GLU A 35 -7.55 5.62 -5.00
CA GLU A 35 -6.85 4.34 -4.83
C GLU A 35 -6.00 4.12 -6.08
N THR A 36 -4.90 4.86 -6.21
CA THR A 36 -3.90 4.57 -7.22
C THR A 36 -3.15 3.33 -6.78
N THR A 37 -3.20 2.28 -7.59
CA THR A 37 -2.27 1.16 -7.47
C THR A 37 -0.85 1.71 -7.37
N PRO A 38 -0.05 1.29 -6.35
CA PRO A 38 1.32 1.76 -6.26
C PRO A 38 2.10 1.37 -7.51
N THR A 39 3.02 2.22 -7.93
CA THR A 39 3.92 1.92 -9.06
C THR A 39 5.08 1.01 -8.64
N SER A 40 5.36 0.94 -7.34
CA SER A 40 6.28 -0.02 -6.75
C SER A 40 5.96 -0.24 -5.27
N VAL A 41 6.32 -1.43 -4.78
CA VAL A 41 6.35 -1.76 -3.36
C VAL A 41 7.75 -2.20 -3.01
N SER A 42 8.28 -1.72 -1.89
CA SER A 42 9.53 -2.19 -1.33
C SER A 42 9.37 -2.60 0.12
N PHE A 43 10.33 -3.37 0.63
CA PHE A 43 10.34 -3.86 2.01
C PHE A 43 11.56 -3.39 2.79
N PRO A 44 11.79 -2.09 3.03
CA PRO A 44 13.02 -1.63 3.67
C PRO A 44 13.09 -2.12 5.11
N GLY A 45 14.27 -2.56 5.51
CA GLY A 45 14.48 -3.16 6.82
C GLY A 45 15.96 -3.29 7.19
N ASN A 46 16.23 -3.75 8.41
CA ASN A 46 17.59 -4.00 8.90
C ASN A 46 18.21 -5.30 8.32
N TYR A 47 17.44 -6.07 7.55
CA TYR A 47 17.95 -7.24 6.83
C TYR A 47 18.75 -6.88 5.59
N ALA A 48 18.53 -5.68 5.03
CA ALA A 48 19.08 -5.27 3.74
C ALA A 48 20.62 -5.42 3.63
N PRO A 49 21.42 -5.14 4.67
CA PRO A 49 22.87 -5.41 4.62
C PRO A 49 23.23 -6.88 4.38
N GLY A 50 22.37 -7.83 4.78
CA GLY A 50 22.54 -9.26 4.52
C GLY A 50 22.47 -9.63 3.04
N ILE A 51 21.88 -8.75 2.22
CA ILE A 51 21.79 -8.88 0.76
C ILE A 51 22.54 -7.77 0.01
N ASN A 52 23.46 -7.06 0.68
CA ASN A 52 24.23 -5.92 0.16
C ASN A 52 23.39 -4.66 -0.16
N GLY A 53 22.22 -4.51 0.45
CA GLY A 53 21.42 -3.29 0.42
C GLY A 53 21.69 -2.35 1.59
N ALA A 54 21.11 -1.16 1.54
CA ALA A 54 21.10 -0.18 2.61
C ALA A 54 19.90 -0.38 3.54
N GLU A 55 20.13 -0.26 4.85
CA GLU A 55 19.03 -0.31 5.83
C GLU A 55 18.05 0.84 5.60
N TRP A 56 16.76 0.54 5.75
CA TRP A 56 15.68 1.54 5.74
C TRP A 56 15.66 2.48 4.52
N ALA A 57 16.11 1.98 3.36
CA ALA A 57 16.13 2.69 2.09
C ALA A 57 14.98 2.20 1.16
N PRO A 58 13.84 2.93 1.06
CA PRO A 58 12.68 2.54 0.25
C PRO A 58 12.94 2.51 -1.25
N ASP A 59 13.93 3.24 -1.72
CA ASP A 59 14.38 3.32 -3.11
C ASP A 59 15.50 2.34 -3.45
N ASP A 60 16.01 1.57 -2.48
CA ASP A 60 17.08 0.61 -2.74
C ASP A 60 16.57 -0.54 -3.64
N PRO A 61 17.25 -0.85 -4.76
CA PRO A 61 16.83 -1.87 -5.70
C PRO A 61 16.81 -3.29 -5.11
N THR A 62 17.57 -3.56 -4.06
CA THR A 62 17.67 -4.88 -3.43
C THR A 62 16.45 -5.24 -2.57
N VAL A 63 15.66 -4.24 -2.17
CA VAL A 63 14.46 -4.42 -1.34
C VAL A 63 13.17 -4.19 -2.12
N GLN A 64 13.23 -4.01 -3.44
CA GLN A 64 12.03 -3.88 -4.28
C GLN A 64 11.35 -5.23 -4.46
N ALA A 65 10.03 -5.24 -4.28
CA ALA A 65 9.19 -6.39 -4.55
C ALA A 65 8.79 -6.45 -6.03
N ALA A 66 8.32 -7.62 -6.45
CA ALA A 66 7.69 -7.83 -7.75
C ALA A 66 6.25 -8.33 -7.58
N ASP A 67 5.40 -7.91 -8.50
CA ASP A 67 4.06 -8.45 -8.73
C ASP A 67 4.10 -9.15 -10.09
N GLU A 68 4.43 -10.45 -10.10
CA GLU A 68 4.73 -11.19 -11.32
C GLU A 68 3.47 -11.54 -12.14
N ASP A 69 2.31 -11.68 -11.48
CA ASP A 69 1.04 -12.03 -12.12
C ASP A 69 0.08 -10.84 -12.27
N GLY A 70 0.42 -9.69 -11.67
CA GLY A 70 -0.32 -8.44 -11.79
C GLY A 70 -1.62 -8.44 -11.00
N ASP A 71 -1.73 -9.29 -9.96
CA ASP A 71 -2.93 -9.39 -9.13
C ASP A 71 -2.96 -8.37 -7.97
N GLY A 72 -1.90 -7.58 -7.82
CA GLY A 72 -1.72 -6.59 -6.76
C GLY A 72 -1.03 -7.15 -5.51
N VAL A 73 -0.55 -8.39 -5.53
CA VAL A 73 0.24 -9.01 -4.46
C VAL A 73 1.72 -8.91 -4.81
N TRP A 74 2.41 -8.07 -4.04
CA TRP A 74 3.85 -7.85 -4.20
C TRP A 74 4.65 -8.77 -3.29
N SER A 75 5.68 -9.40 -3.83
CA SER A 75 6.53 -10.33 -3.10
C SER A 75 8.02 -10.07 -3.32
N LEU A 76 8.82 -10.31 -2.29
CA LEU A 76 10.27 -10.30 -2.31
C LEU A 76 10.77 -11.55 -1.60
N THR A 77 11.65 -12.31 -2.25
CA THR A 77 12.29 -13.50 -1.67
C THR A 77 13.79 -13.24 -1.58
N VAL A 78 14.35 -13.43 -0.39
CA VAL A 78 15.77 -13.18 -0.10
C VAL A 78 16.34 -14.28 0.78
N ASP A 79 17.60 -14.64 0.56
CA ASP A 79 18.36 -15.54 1.43
C ASP A 79 19.06 -14.73 2.52
N LEU A 80 18.73 -15.01 3.79
CA LEU A 80 19.30 -14.31 4.94
C LEU A 80 20.00 -15.29 5.89
N PRO A 81 21.15 -14.90 6.49
CA PRO A 81 21.68 -15.63 7.63
C PRO A 81 20.71 -15.54 8.82
N PRO A 82 20.83 -16.42 9.83
CA PRO A 82 20.02 -16.31 11.04
C PRO A 82 20.23 -14.95 11.74
N GLY A 83 19.14 -14.31 12.14
CA GLY A 83 19.17 -13.02 12.84
C GLY A 83 17.76 -12.54 13.17
N ASP A 84 17.69 -11.50 14.00
CA ASP A 84 16.45 -10.80 14.29
C ASP A 84 16.31 -9.64 13.30
N TYR A 85 15.32 -9.73 12.42
CA TYR A 85 15.10 -8.74 11.38
C TYR A 85 13.73 -8.08 11.48
N GLU A 86 13.68 -6.86 10.97
CA GLU A 86 12.49 -6.03 10.90
C GLU A 86 12.41 -5.34 9.55
N PHE A 87 11.19 -5.06 9.09
CA PHE A 87 10.93 -4.32 7.86
C PHE A 87 9.60 -3.56 7.92
N LYS A 88 9.35 -2.75 6.89
CA LYS A 88 8.04 -2.14 6.59
C LYS A 88 7.75 -2.27 5.11
N ALA A 89 6.48 -2.17 4.72
CA ALA A 89 6.12 -2.00 3.31
C ALA A 89 6.13 -0.51 2.97
N ALA A 90 6.89 -0.08 1.98
CA ALA A 90 6.93 1.29 1.50
C ALA A 90 6.44 1.36 0.05
N LEU A 91 5.62 2.37 -0.26
CA LEU A 91 5.08 2.56 -1.59
C LEU A 91 5.90 3.58 -2.38
N ASN A 92 6.06 3.33 -3.68
CA ASN A 92 6.62 4.28 -4.65
C ASN A 92 8.05 4.75 -4.32
N GLY A 93 8.82 3.94 -3.60
CA GLY A 93 10.22 4.24 -3.28
C GLY A 93 10.42 5.38 -2.28
N THR A 94 9.38 5.80 -1.55
CA THR A 94 9.49 6.85 -0.52
C THR A 94 8.85 6.40 0.79
N TRP A 95 9.02 7.21 1.84
CA TRP A 95 8.33 7.01 3.11
C TRP A 95 6.98 7.75 3.19
N ASP A 96 6.54 8.41 2.12
CA ASP A 96 5.31 9.20 2.13
C ASP A 96 4.09 8.35 2.47
N GLU A 97 4.07 7.10 1.98
CA GLU A 97 3.09 6.09 2.33
C GLU A 97 3.76 4.74 2.59
N ASN A 98 3.56 4.23 3.81
CA ASN A 98 4.19 3.01 4.27
C ASN A 98 3.32 2.34 5.35
N TYR A 99 3.49 1.03 5.50
CA TYR A 99 2.68 0.20 6.39
C TYR A 99 3.56 -0.69 7.25
N GLY A 100 3.18 -0.76 8.52
CA GLY A 100 3.83 -1.51 9.57
C GLY A 100 2.99 -2.68 10.08
N ALA A 101 3.23 -3.08 11.33
CA ALA A 101 2.44 -4.06 12.05
C ALA A 101 0.93 -3.77 11.96
N ASP A 102 0.15 -4.84 11.88
CA ASP A 102 -1.31 -4.80 11.68
C ASP A 102 -1.78 -4.08 10.41
N GLY A 103 -0.88 -3.85 9.45
CA GLY A 103 -1.17 -3.08 8.24
C GLY A 103 -1.43 -1.60 8.53
N GLN A 104 -0.98 -1.09 9.68
CA GLN A 104 -1.19 0.30 10.05
C GLN A 104 -0.30 1.22 9.22
N ARG A 105 -0.89 2.25 8.62
CA ARG A 105 -0.13 3.34 7.98
C ARG A 105 0.76 4.02 8.99
N ASP A 106 2.05 4.18 8.65
CA ASP A 106 3.07 4.70 9.56
C ASP A 106 3.21 3.88 10.86
N GLY A 107 2.78 2.61 10.81
CA GLY A 107 2.77 1.71 11.96
C GLY A 107 4.16 1.23 12.41
N PRO A 108 4.21 0.47 13.51
CA PRO A 108 5.43 -0.17 14.01
C PRO A 108 6.07 -1.09 12.97
N ASN A 109 7.36 -1.40 13.10
CA ASN A 109 8.02 -2.34 12.19
C ASN A 109 7.42 -3.76 12.30
N LEU A 110 7.44 -4.52 11.20
CA LEU A 110 7.10 -5.94 11.21
C LEU A 110 8.35 -6.77 11.51
N PRO A 111 8.33 -7.70 12.48
CA PRO A 111 9.39 -8.69 12.65
C PRO A 111 9.34 -9.76 11.53
N LEU A 112 10.50 -10.29 11.14
CA LEU A 112 10.66 -11.44 10.23
C LEU A 112 10.86 -12.75 10.99
#